data_AF-A0A7Y3DJL1-F1
#
_entry.id   AF-A0A7Y3DJL1-F1
#
_cell.length_a   1.000
_cell.length_b   1.000
_cell.length_c   1.000
_cell.angle_alpha   90.00
_cell.angle_beta   90.00
_cell.angle_gamma   90.00
#
_symmetry.space_group_name_H-M   'P 1'
#
loop_
_entity.id
_entity.type
_entity.pdbx_description
1 polymer ?
#
loop_
_entity_poly.entity_id
_entity_poly.type
_entity_poly.pdbx_seq_one_letter_code
_entity_poly.pdbx_strand_id
1 'polypeptide(L)' 'MLLYHQHQPLYPKDADGVVTRPWVRVHATKDYWDMAAFLRDYDIRATFNLTPVLMLQLEEL' A
#
# COMPACT_ATOMS: atom_id res chain seq x y z
N MET A 1 -21.10 1.94 3.81
CA MET A 1 -19.73 2.29 4.27
C MET A 1 -18.76 1.65 3.30
N LEU A 2 -17.97 2.45 2.59
CA LEU A 2 -16.91 1.93 1.72
C LEU A 2 -15.66 1.68 2.57
N LEU A 3 -15.13 0.46 2.55
CA LEU A 3 -13.91 0.08 3.24
C LEU A 3 -12.92 -0.53 2.25
N TYR A 4 -11.73 0.04 2.21
CA TYR A 4 -10.60 -0.49 1.46
C TYR A 4 -9.61 -1.13 2.42
N HIS A 5 -9.36 -2.42 2.24
CA HIS A 5 -8.35 -3.16 2.99
C HIS A 5 -7.12 -3.36 2.11
N GLN A 6 -6.03 -2.69 2.47
CA GLN A 6 -4.76 -2.78 1.76
C GLN A 6 -3.82 -3.69 2.54
N HIS A 7 -3.40 -4.76 1.88
CA HIS A 7 -2.49 -5.76 2.43
C HIS A 7 -1.47 -6.18 1.37
N GLN A 8 -0.23 -6.36 1.80
CA GLN A 8 0.80 -7.12 1.11
C GLN A 8 1.40 -8.10 2.12
N PRO A 9 1.73 -9.35 1.72
CA PRO A 9 2.57 -10.20 2.55
C PRO A 9 3.95 -9.58 2.73
N LEU A 10 4.72 -10.10 3.69
CA LEU A 10 6.11 -9.70 3.88
C LEU A 10 6.95 -10.16 2.68
N TYR A 11 7.64 -9.22 2.04
CA TYR A 11 8.63 -9.48 1.01
C TYR A 11 10.04 -9.21 1.56
N PRO A 12 10.75 -10.25 2.02
CA PRO A 12 12.07 -10.07 2.61
C PRO A 12 13.07 -9.59 1.56
N LYS A 13 14.04 -8.79 2.02
CA LYS A 13 15.25 -8.47 1.29
C LYS A 13 16.12 -9.74 1.17
N ASP A 14 16.78 -9.92 0.05
CA ASP A 14 17.80 -10.96 -0.10
C ASP A 14 19.11 -10.58 0.62
N ALA A 15 20.15 -11.40 0.45
CA ALA A 15 21.45 -11.19 1.08
C ALA A 15 22.12 -9.86 0.69
N ASP A 16 21.75 -9.30 -0.47
CA ASP A 16 22.26 -8.04 -1.00
C ASP A 16 21.37 -6.84 -0.63
N GLY A 17 20.32 -7.07 0.17
CA GLY A 17 19.38 -6.02 0.61
C GLY A 17 18.28 -5.72 -0.42
N VAL A 18 18.13 -6.53 -1.47
CA VAL A 18 17.20 -6.29 -2.57
C VAL A 18 15.85 -6.95 -2.32
N VAL A 19 14.77 -6.19 -2.44
CA VAL A 19 13.41 -6.73 -2.42
C VAL A 19 13.10 -7.38 -3.78
N THR A 20 13.17 -8.70 -3.83
CA THR A 20 12.97 -9.48 -5.08
C THR A 20 11.54 -9.43 -5.62
N ARG A 21 10.59 -8.99 -4.81
CA ARG A 21 9.17 -8.85 -5.14
C ARG A 21 8.69 -7.43 -4.80
N PRO A 22 8.90 -6.44 -5.69
CA PRO A 22 8.68 -5.03 -5.39
C PRO A 22 7.20 -4.62 -5.40
N TRP A 23 6.29 -5.52 -5.01
CA TRP A 23 4.84 -5.30 -5.10
C TRP A 23 4.39 -4.15 -4.22
N VAL A 24 4.97 -3.99 -3.03
CA VAL A 24 4.69 -2.82 -2.16
C VAL A 24 4.96 -1.52 -2.92
N ARG A 25 6.09 -1.42 -3.63
CA ARG A 25 6.44 -0.24 -4.46
C ARG A 25 5.48 -0.06 -5.63
N VAL A 26 5.21 -1.13 -6.38
CA VAL A 26 4.32 -1.08 -7.55
C VAL A 26 2.92 -0.62 -7.15
N HIS A 27 2.36 -1.21 -6.11
CA HIS A 27 1.02 -0.86 -5.63
C HIS A 27 0.99 0.51 -4.93
N ALA A 28 2.08 0.95 -4.28
CA ALA A 28 2.15 2.31 -3.72
C ALA A 28 2.04 3.39 -4.81
N THR A 29 2.71 3.18 -5.96
CA THR A 29 2.72 4.17 -7.06
C THR A 29 1.48 4.20 -7.93
N LYS A 30 0.60 3.19 -7.82
CA LYS A 30 -0.55 3.03 -8.72
C LYS A 30 -1.87 2.86 -7.96
N ASP A 31 -1.93 1.99 -6.96
CA ASP A 31 -3.22 1.64 -6.36
C ASP A 31 -3.44 2.40 -5.05
N TYR A 32 -2.49 2.34 -4.12
CA TYR A 32 -2.70 2.91 -2.78
C TYR A 32 -2.87 4.42 -2.81
N TRP A 33 -2.06 5.09 -3.62
CA TRP A 33 -2.15 6.53 -3.80
C TRP A 33 -3.40 6.92 -4.61
N ASP A 34 -3.59 6.34 -5.80
CA ASP A 34 -4.65 6.77 -6.71
C ASP A 34 -6.03 6.57 -6.09
N MET A 35 -6.25 5.49 -5.34
CA MET A 35 -7.52 5.26 -4.64
C MET A 35 -7.84 6.35 -3.62
N ALA A 36 -6.84 6.85 -2.87
CA ALA A 36 -7.05 7.92 -1.91
C ALA A 36 -7.15 9.29 -2.60
N ALA A 37 -6.36 9.52 -3.66
CA ALA A 37 -6.35 10.76 -4.42
C ALA A 37 -7.67 10.97 -5.18
N PHE A 38 -8.21 9.93 -5.81
CA PHE A 38 -9.45 9.97 -6.58
C PHE A 38 -10.66 10.40 -5.74
N LEU A 39 -10.67 10.08 -4.44
CA LEU A 39 -11.77 10.46 -3.56
C LEU A 39 -11.85 11.97 -3.29
N ARG A 40 -10.82 12.76 -3.61
CA ARG A 40 -10.86 14.22 -3.45
C ARG A 40 -11.90 14.90 -4.33
N ASP A 41 -12.28 14.25 -5.42
CA ASP A 41 -13.21 14.79 -6.41
C ASP A 41 -14.68 14.46 -6.10
N TYR A 42 -14.95 13.75 -4.98
CA TYR A 42 -16.29 13.27 -4.62
C TYR A 42 -16.60 13.47 -3.14
N ASP A 43 -17.84 13.84 -2.82
CA ASP A 43 -18.32 13.93 -1.44
C ASP A 43 -18.74 12.55 -0.90
N ILE A 44 -17.74 11.68 -0.71
CA ILE A 44 -17.94 10.29 -0.27
C ILE A 44 -17.05 10.00 0.94
N ARG A 45 -17.61 9.32 1.94
CA ARG A 45 -16.84 8.78 3.07
C ARG A 45 -16.36 7.36 2.79
N ALA A 46 -15.03 7.18 2.84
CA ALA A 46 -14.39 5.87 2.77
C ALA A 46 -13.40 5.68 3.93
N THR A 47 -13.24 4.43 4.36
CA THR A 47 -12.25 4.03 5.38
C THR A 47 -11.15 3.21 4.72
N PHE A 48 -9.90 3.52 5.00
CA PHE A 48 -8.75 2.74 4.56
C PHE A 48 -8.14 2.02 5.76
N ASN A 49 -8.06 0.70 5.68
CA ASN A 49 -7.35 -0.13 6.62
C ASN A 49 -6.05 -0.61 5.97
N LEU A 50 -4.92 -0.28 6.59
CA LEU A 50 -3.60 -0.72 6.19
C LEU A 50 -3.09 -1.72 7.23
N THR A 51 -2.60 -2.87 6.78
CA THR A 51 -2.07 -3.87 7.72
C THR A 51 -0.71 -3.44 8.28
N PRO A 52 -0.34 -3.85 9.51
CA PRO A 52 0.96 -3.49 10.09
C PRO A 52 2.16 -3.89 9.22
N VAL A 53 2.11 -5.09 8.62
CA VAL A 53 3.17 -5.58 7.72
C VAL A 53 3.29 -4.76 6.44
N LEU A 54 2.20 -4.18 5.93
CA LEU A 54 2.24 -3.28 4.79
C LEU A 54 2.88 -1.94 5.18
N MET A 55 2.48 -1.39 6.33
CA MET A 55 3.02 -0.12 6.85
C MET A 55 4.54 -0.19 7.02
N LEU A 56 5.06 -1.24 7.66
CA LEU A 56 6.50 -1.44 7.83
C LEU A 56 7.24 -1.47 6.50
N GLN A 57 6.71 -2.18 5.50
CA GLN A 57 7.36 -2.25 4.19
C GLN A 57 7.28 -0.95 3.39
N LEU A 58 6.26 -0.12 3.62
CA LEU A 58 6.17 1.22 3.02
C LEU A 58 7.19 2.19 3.64
N GLU A 59 7.47 2.06 4.94
CA GLU A 59 8.50 2.85 5.62
C GLU A 59 9.93 2.48 5.19
N GLU A 60 10.11 1.27 4.63
CA GLU A 60 11.39 0.80 4.10
C GLU A 60 11.63 1.14 2.61
N LEU A 61 10.64 1.72 1.91
CA LEU A 61 10.77 2.17 0.51
C LEU A 61 11.59 3.47 0.40
#